data_AF-A0A937CEV0-F1
#
_entry.id   AF-A0A937CEV0-F1
#
_cell.length_a   1.000
_cell.length_b   1.000
_cell.length_c   1.000
_cell.angle_alpha   90.00
_cell.angle_beta   90.00
_cell.angle_gamma   90.00
#
_symmetry.space_group_name_H-M   'P 1'
#
loop_
_entity.id
_entity.type
_entity.pdbx_description
1 polymer ?
#
loop_
_entity_poly.entity_id
_entity_poly.type
_entity_poly.pdbx_seq_one_letter_code
_entity_poly.pdbx_strand_id
1 'polypeptide(L)' 'MLKEPVLEISGFATSGGISKYDGRSFVRFTEQDGLISNFVASILQDKNGDFWFGTRYGISWLTAEKLAIFSKK' A
#
# COMPACT_ATOMS: atom_id res chain seq x y z
N MET A 1 -3.06 20.60 11.69
CA MET A 1 -2.48 20.18 10.41
C MET A 1 -2.48 18.66 10.39
N LEU A 2 -3.55 18.05 9.89
CA LEU A 2 -3.59 16.58 9.74
C LEU A 2 -2.65 16.27 8.58
N LYS A 3 -1.62 15.45 8.84
CA LYS A 3 -0.70 15.00 7.78
C LYS A 3 -1.53 14.17 6.80
N GLU A 4 -1.43 14.49 5.51
CA GLU A 4 -1.98 13.62 4.46
C GLU A 4 -1.42 12.20 4.64
N PRO A 5 -2.23 11.14 4.55
CA PRO A 5 -1.76 9.77 4.67
C PRO A 5 -0.73 9.51 3.56
N VAL A 6 0.49 9.12 3.96
CA VAL A 6 1.58 8.82 3.03
C VAL A 6 1.64 7.32 2.84
N LEU A 7 1.49 6.85 1.60
CA LEU A 7 1.87 5.49 1.25
C LEU A 7 3.36 5.43 0.96
N GLU A 8 4.05 4.54 1.65
CA GLU A 8 5.46 4.29 1.45
C GLU A 8 5.67 2.86 0.97
N ILE A 9 6.44 2.70 -0.11
CA ILE A 9 7.01 1.40 -0.44
C ILE A 9 8.09 1.15 0.60
N SER A 10 7.92 0.15 1.46
CA SER A 10 8.91 -0.18 2.50
C SER A 10 10.13 -0.91 1.94
N GLY A 11 10.38 -0.80 0.64
CA GLY A 11 11.24 -1.70 -0.09
C GLY A 11 11.34 -1.37 -1.57
N PHE A 12 11.94 -0.23 -1.91
CA PHE A 12 12.73 -0.24 -3.14
C PHE A 12 13.81 -1.32 -2.93
N ALA A 13 13.60 -2.51 -3.50
CA ALA A 13 14.47 -3.69 -3.42
C ALA A 13 14.40 -4.61 -2.17
N THR A 14 13.30 -4.64 -1.39
CA THR A 14 13.10 -5.69 -0.36
C THR A 14 11.77 -6.44 -0.53
N SER A 15 11.73 -7.72 -0.15
CA SER A 15 10.54 -8.60 -0.17
C SER A 15 9.54 -8.27 0.95
N GLY A 16 9.32 -6.98 1.20
CA GLY A 16 8.62 -6.50 2.38
C GLY A 16 7.12 -6.23 2.19
N GLY A 17 6.67 -6.01 0.96
CA GLY A 17 5.30 -5.55 0.68
C GLY A 17 5.16 -4.03 0.83
N ILE A 18 3.95 -3.58 1.18
CA ILE A 18 3.54 -2.17 1.21
C ILE A 18 3.36 -1.76 2.67
N SER A 19 3.79 -0.55 3.07
CA SER A 19 3.36 0.04 4.34
C SER A 19 2.65 1.37 4.13
N LYS A 20 1.48 1.51 4.74
CA LYS A 20 0.73 2.76 4.77
C LYS A 20 0.96 3.44 6.12
N TYR A 21 1.34 4.71 6.12
CA TYR A 21 1.37 5.53 7.32
C TYR A 21 0.11 6.39 7.40
N ASP A 22 -0.65 6.27 8.49
CA ASP A 22 -1.89 7.03 8.71
C ASP A 22 -1.69 8.32 9.53
N GLY A 23 -0.44 8.70 9.80
CA GLY A 23 -0.12 9.81 10.70
C GLY A 23 0.11 9.41 12.16
N ARG A 24 -0.15 8.15 12.53
CA ARG A 24 0.06 7.60 13.88
C ARG A 24 0.79 6.26 13.85
N SER A 25 0.41 5.36 12.96
CA SER A 25 0.91 3.98 12.87
C SER A 25 1.17 3.55 11.43
N PHE A 26 1.95 2.47 11.28
CA PHE A 26 2.18 1.82 9.99
C PHE A 26 1.33 0.55 9.88
N VAL A 27 0.58 0.43 8.79
CA VAL A 27 -0.13 -0.78 8.41
C VAL A 27 0.59 -1.45 7.25
N ARG A 28 0.91 -2.73 7.38
CA ARG A 28 1.64 -3.49 6.35
C ARG A 28 0.70 -4.39 5.56
N PHE A 29 0.92 -4.48 4.25
CA PHE A 29 0.25 -5.41 3.35
C PHE A 29 1.27 -6.30 2.67
N THR A 30 1.03 -7.60 2.75
CA THR A 30 1.92 -8.66 2.25
C THR A 30 1.16 -9.65 1.37
N GLU A 31 1.88 -10.64 0.84
CA GLU A 31 1.28 -11.78 0.12
C GLU A 31 0.21 -12.51 0.92
N GLN A 32 0.36 -12.57 2.25
CA GLN A 32 -0.63 -13.20 3.14
C GLN A 32 -1.94 -12.40 3.20
N ASP A 33 -1.89 -11.11 2.90
CA ASP A 33 -3.05 -10.20 2.89
C ASP A 33 -3.68 -10.07 1.48
N GLY A 34 -3.14 -10.81 0.50
CA GLY A 34 -3.62 -10.85 -0.88
C GLY A 34 -2.81 -10.02 -1.88
N LEU A 35 -1.64 -9.49 -1.50
CA LEU A 35 -0.70 -8.91 -2.46
C LEU A 35 -0.14 -10.03 -3.36
N ILE A 36 -0.03 -9.82 -4.67
CA ILE A 36 0.48 -10.88 -5.55
C ILE A 36 1.98 -11.16 -5.36
N SER A 37 2.73 -10.16 -4.88
CA SER A 37 4.14 -10.31 -4.53
C SER A 37 4.58 -9.24 -3.54
N ASN A 38 5.32 -9.63 -2.51
CA ASN A 38 5.93 -8.71 -1.55
C ASN A 38 6.98 -7.80 -2.19
N PHE A 39 7.50 -8.16 -3.36
CA PHE A 39 8.35 -7.28 -4.16
C PHE A 39 7.48 -6.29 -4.95
N VAL A 40 7.46 -5.03 -4.52
CA VAL A 40 6.72 -3.94 -5.16
C VAL A 40 7.71 -2.97 -5.81
N ALA A 41 7.59 -2.80 -7.12
CA ALA A 41 8.47 -1.96 -7.92
C ALA A 41 7.90 -0.56 -8.18
N SER A 42 6.57 -0.41 -8.15
CA SER A 42 5.91 0.86 -8.43
C SER A 42 4.57 0.99 -7.71
N ILE A 43 4.18 2.24 -7.44
CA ILE A 43 2.86 2.63 -6.94
C ILE A 43 2.28 3.70 -7.86
N LEU A 44 0.99 3.59 -8.17
CA LEU A 44 0.21 4.63 -8.84
C LEU A 44 -1.10 4.82 -8.08
N GLN A 45 -1.46 6.06 -7.76
CA GLN A 45 -2.80 6.40 -7.33
C GLN A 45 -3.63 6.82 -8.55
N ASP A 46 -4.82 6.27 -8.70
CA ASP A 46 -5.74 6.70 -9.76
C ASP A 46 -6.66 7.85 -9.31
N LYS A 47 -7.50 8.33 -10.23
CA LYS A 47 -8.42 9.45 -10.00
C LYS A 47 -9.53 9.18 -8.98
N ASN A 48 -9.82 7.90 -8.69
CA ASN A 48 -10.80 7.50 -7.68
C ASN A 48 -10.15 7.39 -6.29
N GLY A 49 -8.83 7.55 -6.22
CA GLY A 49 -8.05 7.41 -4.99
C GLY A 49 -7.61 5.97 -4.72
N ASP A 50 -7.87 5.04 -5.64
CA ASP A 50 -7.41 3.65 -5.52
C ASP A 50 -5.92 3.57 -5.84
N PHE A 51 -5.24 2.62 -5.21
CA PHE A 51 -3.80 2.43 -5.36
C PHE A 51 -3.50 1.15 -6.12
N TRP A 52 -2.64 1.28 -7.13
CA TRP A 52 -2.15 0.23 -7.99
C TRP A 52 -0.69 -0.03 -7.69
N PHE A 53 -0.33 -1.31 -7.59
CA PHE A 53 1.00 -1.77 -7.20
C PHE A 53 1.56 -2.67 -8.29
N GLY A 54 2.61 -2.20 -8.98
CA GLY A 54 3.39 -3.02 -9.90
C GLY A 54 4.33 -3.92 -9.11
N THR A 55 4.17 -5.23 -9.26
CA THR A 55 4.97 -6.24 -8.53
C THR A 55 5.73 -7.14 -9.52
N ARG A 56 6.59 -8.03 -9.00
CA ARG A 56 7.33 -8.99 -9.83
C ARG A 56 6.42 -9.93 -10.64
N TYR A 57 5.23 -10.26 -10.12
CA TYR A 57 4.35 -11.28 -10.70
C TYR A 57 3.04 -10.71 -11.27
N GLY A 58 2.93 -9.39 -11.39
CA GLY A 58 1.76 -8.73 -11.94
C GLY A 58 1.36 -7.48 -11.17
N ILE A 59 0.09 -7.12 -11.26
CA ILE A 59 -0.46 -5.91 -10.65
C ILE A 59 -1.42 -6.30 -9.53
N SER A 60 -1.29 -5.64 -8.38
CA SER A 60 -2.29 -5.67 -7.32
C SER A 60 -2.91 -4.29 -7.15
N TRP A 61 -4.14 -4.21 -6.64
CA TRP A 61 -4.78 -2.94 -6.32
C TRP A 61 -5.45 -2.95 -4.95
N LEU A 62 -5.53 -1.79 -4.32
CA LEU A 62 -6.24 -1.57 -3.06
C LEU A 62 -7.17 -0.36 -3.23
N THR A 63 -8.43 -0.53 -2.84
CA THR A 63 -9.39 0.58 -2.93
C THR A 63 -9.15 1.62 -1.84
N ALA A 64 -9.50 2.88 -2.11
CA ALA A 64 -9.45 3.96 -1.13
C ALA A 64 -10.27 3.62 0.13
N GLU A 65 -11.43 2.99 -0.05
CA GLU A 65 -12.32 2.52 1.02
C GLU A 65 -11.63 1.48 1.90
N LYS A 66 -11.03 0.47 1.28
CA LYS A 66 -10.31 -0.59 1.98
C LYS A 66 -9.13 0.00 2.75
N LEU A 67 -8.39 0.93 2.14
CA LEU A 67 -7.31 1.66 2.82
C LEU A 67 -7.80 2.52 3.99
N ALA A 68 -9.00 3.11 3.93
CA ALA A 68 -9.54 3.95 5.00
C ALA A 68 -9.96 3.14 6.24
N ILE A 69 -10.51 1.94 6.05
CA ILE A 69 -10.95 1.05 7.13
C ILE A 69 -9.77 0.63 8.02
N PHE A 70 -8.61 0.37 7.41
CA PHE A 70 -7.43 -0.08 8.15
C PHE A 70 -6.70 1.02 8.95
N SER A 71 -7.07 2.29 8.76
CA SER A 71 -6.53 3.43 9.53
C SER A 71 -7.34 3.75 10.80
N LYS A 72 -8.40 2.99 11.11
CA LYS A 72 -9.15 3.13 12.36
C LYS A 72 -8.81 1.98 13.31
N LYS A 73 -7.91 2.22 14.26
CA LYS A 73 -7.90 1.54 15.56
C LYS A 73 -7.55 2.52 16.67
#